data_AF-A0A7S0TJ44-F1
#
_entry.id   AF-A0A7S0TJ44-F1
#
_cell.length_a   1.000
_cell.length_b   1.000
_cell.length_c   1.000
_cell.angle_alpha   90.00
_cell.angle_beta   90.00
_cell.angle_gamma   90.00
#
_symmetry.space_group_name_H-M   'P 1'
#
loop_
_entity.id
_entity.type
_entity.pdbx_description
1 polymer ?
#
loop_
_entity_poly.entity_id
_entity_poly.type
_entity_poly.pdbx_seq_one_letter_code
_entity_poly.pdbx_strand_id
1 'polypeptide(L)'
;PNKDQQAMSDEEKAEALALVKGMHMNKSLCYTKIEQWEKGVLAVNKALEFGGDEGKCKYRRGVCHLKMGDAANARSDLERALELNPSDTAIAKMLKEVDKLDKKQEGKAKATFKKMFG
;
A
#
# COMPACT_ATOMS: atom_id res chain seq x y z
N PRO A 1 1.98 -43.92 20.95
CA PRO A 1 2.40 -43.87 19.53
C PRO A 1 1.67 -42.74 18.80
N ASN A 2 2.41 -41.66 18.54
CA ASN A 2 1.90 -40.41 17.96
C ASN A 2 1.44 -40.66 16.51
N LYS A 3 0.13 -40.52 16.25
CA LYS A 3 -0.44 -40.62 14.90
C LYS A 3 -0.24 -39.29 14.19
N ASP A 4 0.53 -39.32 13.10
CA ASP A 4 0.37 -38.46 11.93
C ASP A 4 0.35 -36.94 12.18
N GLN A 5 1.51 -36.37 12.52
CA GLN A 5 1.82 -35.01 12.08
C GLN A 5 2.54 -35.11 10.73
N GLN A 6 1.78 -35.38 9.67
CA GLN A 6 2.33 -35.31 8.32
C GLN A 6 2.64 -33.84 8.01
N ALA A 7 3.92 -33.53 7.82
CA ALA A 7 4.34 -32.20 7.41
C ALA A 7 3.68 -31.86 6.06
N MET A 8 3.17 -30.64 5.91
CA MET A 8 2.57 -30.18 4.66
C MET A 8 3.52 -30.39 3.48
N SER A 9 2.97 -30.80 2.33
CA SER A 9 3.71 -30.81 1.07
C SER A 9 4.08 -29.39 0.65
N ASP A 10 5.03 -29.25 -0.27
CA ASP A 10 5.44 -27.93 -0.75
C ASP A 10 4.34 -27.27 -1.59
N GLU A 11 3.52 -28.06 -2.30
CA GLU A 11 2.32 -27.61 -3.00
C GLU A 11 1.28 -27.06 -2.01
N GLU A 12 1.00 -27.78 -0.92
CA GLU A 12 0.05 -27.34 0.12
C GLU A 12 0.54 -26.05 0.79
N LYS A 13 1.85 -25.91 1.02
CA LYS A 13 2.44 -24.66 1.54
C LYS A 13 2.30 -23.52 0.55
N ALA A 14 2.55 -23.77 -0.74
CA ALA A 14 2.44 -22.75 -1.78
C ALA A 14 0.99 -22.25 -1.93
N GLU A 15 0.02 -23.15 -1.88
CA GLU A 15 -1.41 -22.83 -1.89
C GLU A 15 -1.80 -22.02 -0.64
N ALA A 16 -1.40 -22.46 0.55
CA ALA A 16 -1.64 -21.74 1.78
C ALA A 16 -1.05 -20.32 1.74
N LEU A 17 0.16 -20.16 1.23
CA LEU A 17 0.79 -18.85 1.04
C LEU A 17 -0.01 -17.99 0.05
N ALA A 18 -0.48 -18.55 -1.06
CA ALA A 18 -1.31 -17.81 -2.02
C ALA A 18 -2.61 -17.30 -1.38
N LEU A 19 -3.28 -18.13 -0.57
CA LEU A 19 -4.47 -17.75 0.19
C LEU A 19 -4.18 -16.65 1.21
N VAL A 20 -3.10 -16.78 1.99
CA VAL A 20 -2.69 -15.79 3.01
C VAL A 20 -2.41 -14.43 2.35
N LYS A 21 -1.66 -14.40 1.25
CA LYS A 21 -1.39 -13.18 0.48
C LYS A 21 -2.68 -12.53 -0.02
N GLY A 22 -3.56 -13.31 -0.66
CA GLY A 22 -4.85 -12.84 -1.17
C GLY A 22 -5.76 -12.30 -0.07
N MET A 23 -5.82 -12.98 1.07
CA MET A 23 -6.58 -12.56 2.25
C MET A 23 -6.12 -11.19 2.76
N HIS A 24 -4.81 -11.00 2.92
CA HIS A 24 -4.25 -9.73 3.36
C HIS A 24 -4.51 -8.59 2.36
N MET A 25 -4.46 -8.86 1.06
CA MET A 25 -4.82 -7.88 0.03
C MET A 25 -6.31 -7.50 0.06
N ASN A 26 -7.19 -8.48 0.28
CA ASN A 26 -8.63 -8.22 0.45
C ASN A 26 -8.89 -7.42 1.74
N LYS A 27 -8.22 -7.77 2.84
CA LYS A 27 -8.30 -7.05 4.11
C LYS A 27 -7.86 -5.58 3.95
N SER A 28 -6.78 -5.34 3.22
CA SER A 28 -6.35 -3.98 2.86
C SER A 28 -7.45 -3.23 2.12
N LEU A 29 -8.02 -3.83 1.07
CA LEU A 29 -9.11 -3.21 0.31
C LEU A 29 -10.34 -2.90 1.18
N CYS A 30 -10.73 -3.80 2.08
CA CYS A 30 -11.83 -3.57 3.02
C CYS A 30 -11.52 -2.38 3.93
N TYR A 31 -10.32 -2.33 4.51
CA TYR A 31 -9.89 -1.21 5.35
C TYR A 31 -9.86 0.12 4.60
N THR A 32 -9.38 0.13 3.35
CA THR A 32 -9.45 1.28 2.45
C THR A 32 -10.90 1.74 2.24
N LYS A 33 -11.87 0.82 2.07
CA LYS A 33 -13.28 1.18 1.87
C LYS A 33 -13.95 1.78 3.11
N ILE A 34 -13.53 1.36 4.30
CA ILE A 34 -14.06 1.88 5.58
C ILE A 34 -13.17 2.96 6.20
N GLU A 35 -12.31 3.56 5.39
CA GLU A 35 -11.43 4.68 5.75
C GLU A 35 -10.46 4.41 6.92
N GLN A 36 -10.11 3.15 7.16
CA GLN A 36 -9.11 2.72 8.16
C GLN A 36 -7.75 2.51 7.49
N TRP A 37 -7.18 3.57 6.94
CA TRP A 37 -6.04 3.52 6.04
C TRP A 37 -4.77 2.90 6.66
N GLU A 38 -4.50 3.18 7.94
CA GLU A 38 -3.36 2.64 8.68
C GLU A 38 -3.45 1.11 8.76
N LYS A 39 -4.65 0.58 9.03
CA LYS A 39 -4.88 -0.87 9.02
C LYS A 39 -4.77 -1.44 7.61
N GLY A 40 -5.14 -0.66 6.60
CA GLY A 40 -4.91 -0.95 5.19
C GLY A 40 -3.43 -1.16 4.89
N VAL A 41 -2.56 -0.24 5.34
CA VAL A 41 -1.10 -0.33 5.20
C VAL A 41 -0.56 -1.58 5.90
N LEU A 42 -0.97 -1.84 7.14
CA LEU A 42 -0.54 -3.02 7.89
C LEU A 42 -0.92 -4.33 7.18
N ALA A 43 -2.12 -4.39 6.61
CA ALA A 43 -2.56 -5.54 5.84
C ALA A 43 -1.71 -5.74 4.57
N VAL A 44 -1.35 -4.66 3.85
CA VAL A 44 -0.45 -4.77 2.69
C VAL A 44 0.95 -5.24 3.11
N ASN A 45 1.49 -4.72 4.21
CA ASN A 45 2.80 -5.14 4.71
C ASN A 45 2.83 -6.64 4.98
N LYS A 46 1.77 -7.20 5.56
CA LYS A 46 1.63 -8.65 5.72
C LYS A 46 1.56 -9.39 4.39
N ALA A 47 0.84 -8.89 3.38
CA ALA A 47 0.86 -9.52 2.06
C ALA A 47 2.28 -9.57 1.45
N LEU A 48 3.06 -8.50 1.61
CA LEU A 48 4.46 -8.43 1.16
C LEU A 48 5.37 -9.41 1.93
N GLU A 49 5.21 -9.53 3.25
CA GLU A 49 5.97 -10.49 4.08
C GLU A 49 5.81 -11.95 3.58
N PHE A 50 4.64 -12.29 3.02
CA PHE A 50 4.38 -13.63 2.46
C PHE A 50 4.68 -13.75 0.96
N GLY A 51 5.37 -12.77 0.36
CA GLY A 51 5.76 -12.77 -1.05
C GLY A 51 4.63 -12.38 -2.01
N GLY A 52 3.78 -11.44 -1.59
CA GLY A 52 2.74 -10.86 -2.43
C GLY A 52 3.32 -10.11 -3.63
N ASP A 53 2.52 -9.95 -4.68
CA ASP A 53 2.87 -9.18 -5.88
C ASP A 53 3.30 -7.76 -5.48
N GLU A 54 4.59 -7.46 -5.63
CA GLU A 54 5.18 -6.21 -5.15
C GLU A 54 4.47 -5.00 -5.77
N GLY A 55 4.22 -5.02 -7.09
CA GLY A 55 3.60 -3.90 -7.79
C GLY A 55 2.18 -3.61 -7.29
N LYS A 56 1.36 -4.66 -7.15
CA LYS A 56 -0.02 -4.51 -6.63
C LYS A 56 -0.03 -4.09 -5.17
N CYS A 57 0.88 -4.63 -4.36
CA CYS A 57 0.99 -4.27 -2.95
C CYS A 57 1.40 -2.80 -2.81
N LYS A 58 2.47 -2.38 -3.48
CA LYS A 58 2.95 -1.00 -3.48
C LYS A 58 1.87 -0.02 -3.93
N TYR A 59 1.15 -0.32 -5.00
CA TYR A 59 0.00 0.50 -5.42
C TYR A 59 -1.04 0.67 -4.30
N ARG A 60 -1.49 -0.43 -3.67
CA ARG A 60 -2.50 -0.36 -2.59
C ARG A 60 -2.01 0.39 -1.36
N ARG A 61 -0.74 0.19 -0.97
CA ARG A 61 -0.14 0.89 0.17
C ARG A 61 0.01 2.38 -0.11
N GLY A 62 0.45 2.75 -1.31
CA GLY A 62 0.53 4.13 -1.77
C GLY A 62 -0.83 4.84 -1.78
N VAL A 63 -1.91 4.14 -2.20
CA VAL A 63 -3.28 4.65 -2.09
C VAL A 63 -3.66 4.93 -0.64
N CYS A 64 -3.32 4.04 0.30
CA CYS A 64 -3.59 4.25 1.73
C CYS A 64 -2.81 5.46 2.28
N HIS A 65 -1.51 5.59 1.97
CA HIS A 65 -0.71 6.75 2.36
C HIS A 65 -1.28 8.06 1.80
N LEU A 66 -1.70 8.07 0.53
CA LEU A 66 -2.32 9.27 -0.06
C LEU A 66 -3.58 9.67 0.71
N LYS A 67 -4.40 8.69 1.09
CA LYS A 67 -5.64 8.93 1.85
C LYS A 67 -5.38 9.43 3.28
N MET A 68 -4.24 9.07 3.88
CA MET A 68 -3.77 9.63 5.15
C MET A 68 -3.17 11.03 5.00
N GLY A 69 -3.01 11.54 3.77
CA GLY A 69 -2.34 12.81 3.51
C GLY A 69 -0.80 12.72 3.57
N ASP A 70 -0.26 11.50 3.60
CA ASP A 70 1.16 11.21 3.62
C ASP A 70 1.70 11.13 2.20
N ALA A 71 1.95 12.30 1.61
CA ALA A 71 2.32 12.43 0.21
C ALA A 71 3.69 11.79 -0.09
N ALA A 72 4.64 11.87 0.85
CA ALA A 72 5.99 11.33 0.68
C ALA A 72 5.99 9.81 0.53
N ASN A 73 5.36 9.09 1.47
CA ASN A 73 5.29 7.63 1.38
C ASN A 73 4.37 7.18 0.23
N ALA A 74 3.30 7.93 -0.04
CA ALA A 74 2.44 7.66 -1.18
C ALA A 74 3.21 7.71 -2.51
N ARG A 75 4.03 8.75 -2.71
CA ARG A 75 4.88 8.90 -3.89
C ARG A 75 5.82 7.71 -4.05
N SER A 76 6.60 7.41 -3.01
CA SER A 76 7.60 6.35 -3.04
C SER A 76 7.00 4.99 -3.42
N ASP A 77 5.86 4.64 -2.82
CA ASP A 77 5.17 3.40 -3.15
C ASP A 77 4.58 3.39 -4.57
N LEU A 78 3.98 4.49 -5.02
CA LEU A 78 3.37 4.57 -6.35
C LEU A 78 4.41 4.61 -7.48
N GLU A 79 5.55 5.27 -7.28
CA GLU A 79 6.67 5.26 -8.23
C GLU A 79 7.21 3.84 -8.38
N ARG A 80 7.43 3.14 -7.25
CA ARG A 80 7.84 1.73 -7.30
C ARG A 80 6.82 0.83 -7.99
N ALA A 81 5.52 1.07 -7.76
CA ALA A 81 4.47 0.33 -8.43
C ALA A 81 4.46 0.60 -9.96
N LEU A 82 4.74 1.84 -10.37
CA LEU A 82 4.81 2.24 -11.78
C LEU A 82 6.05 1.63 -12.48
N GLU A 83 7.19 1.59 -11.80
CA GLU A 83 8.39 0.91 -12.32
C GLU A 83 8.11 -0.57 -12.64
N LEU A 84 7.33 -1.23 -11.77
CA LEU A 84 6.97 -2.64 -11.91
C LEU A 84 5.86 -2.86 -12.94
N ASN A 85 4.93 -1.91 -13.09
CA ASN A 85 3.81 -1.97 -14.02
C ASN A 85 3.66 -0.65 -14.81
N PRO A 86 4.54 -0.36 -15.80
CA PRO A 86 4.59 0.94 -16.46
C PRO A 86 3.34 1.30 -17.28
N SER A 87 2.56 0.29 -17.68
CA SER A 87 1.33 0.45 -18.45
C SER A 87 0.09 0.71 -17.60
N ASP A 88 0.19 0.64 -16.27
CA ASP A 88 -0.95 0.84 -15.38
C ASP A 88 -1.25 2.35 -15.21
N THR A 89 -2.21 2.81 -16.01
CA THR A 89 -2.67 4.21 -16.01
C THR A 89 -3.31 4.64 -14.67
N ALA A 90 -3.78 3.70 -13.85
CA ALA A 90 -4.31 4.03 -12.53
C ALA A 90 -3.21 4.54 -11.60
N ILE A 91 -2.00 3.96 -11.69
CA ILE A 91 -0.84 4.39 -10.89
C ILE A 91 -0.45 5.83 -11.26
N ALA A 92 -0.36 6.12 -12.55
CA ALA A 92 -0.06 7.48 -13.05
C ALA A 92 -1.12 8.50 -12.60
N LYS A 93 -2.40 8.10 -12.54
CA LYS A 93 -3.47 8.95 -12.00
C LYS A 93 -3.25 9.24 -10.51
N MET A 94 -2.90 8.23 -9.72
CA MET A 94 -2.64 8.39 -8.29
C MET A 94 -1.44 9.31 -8.02
N LEU A 95 -0.36 9.20 -8.81
CA LEU A 95 0.79 10.11 -8.70
C LEU A 95 0.42 11.58 -8.95
N LYS A 96 -0.49 11.85 -9.91
CA LYS A 96 -1.02 13.20 -10.10
C LYS A 96 -1.80 13.72 -8.88
N GLU A 97 -2.48 12.84 -8.14
CA GLU A 97 -3.15 13.23 -6.89
C GLU A 97 -2.14 13.50 -5.77
N VAL A 98 -1.02 12.77 -5.73
CA VAL A 98 0.12 13.06 -4.84
C VAL A 98 0.69 14.45 -5.13
N ASP A 99 0.95 14.79 -6.41
CA ASP A 99 1.47 16.10 -6.80
C ASP A 99 0.56 17.26 -6.34
N LYS A 100 -0.76 17.08 -6.41
CA LYS A 100 -1.74 18.07 -5.93
C LYS A 100 -1.67 18.21 -4.41
N LEU A 101 -1.53 17.09 -3.70
CA LEU A 101 -1.41 17.08 -2.26
C LEU A 101 -0.14 17.80 -1.79
N ASP A 102 1.01 17.50 -2.41
CA ASP A 102 2.30 18.15 -2.14
C ASP A 102 2.18 19.67 -2.29
N LYS A 103 1.71 20.14 -3.44
CA LYS A 103 1.51 21.58 -3.71
C LYS A 103 0.60 22.24 -2.68
N LYS A 104 -0.47 21.54 -2.26
CA LYS A 104 -1.38 22.05 -1.23
C LYS A 104 -0.70 22.16 0.14
N GLN A 105 0.16 21.21 0.50
CA GLN A 105 0.92 21.25 1.75
C GLN A 105 1.97 22.35 1.74
N GLU A 106 2.71 22.51 0.64
CA GLU A 106 3.68 23.60 0.48
C GLU A 106 3.02 24.98 0.58
N GLY A 107 1.87 25.18 -0.08
CA GLY A 107 1.11 26.43 -0.01
C GLY A 107 0.68 26.76 1.42
N LYS A 108 0.20 25.75 2.17
CA LYS A 108 -0.14 25.91 3.60
C LYS A 108 1.08 26.20 4.45
N ALA A 109 2.20 25.53 4.22
CA ALA A 109 3.44 25.74 4.95
C ALA A 109 3.95 27.18 4.76
N LYS A 110 3.99 27.67 3.51
CA LYS A 110 4.37 29.05 3.19
C LYS A 110 3.45 30.08 3.86
N ALA A 111 2.14 29.85 3.81
CA ALA A 111 1.16 30.75 4.45
C ALA A 111 1.33 30.78 5.98
N THR A 112 1.57 29.62 6.59
CA THR A 112 1.80 29.49 8.04
C THR A 112 3.09 30.19 8.45
N PHE A 113 4.18 29.98 7.70
CA PHE A 113 5.45 30.66 7.92
C PHE A 113 5.31 32.18 7.83
N LYS A 114 4.65 32.70 6.79
CA LYS A 114 4.39 34.14 6.63
C LYS A 114 3.60 34.71 7.82
N LYS A 115 2.63 33.96 8.37
CA LYS A 115 1.86 34.41 9.54
C LYS A 115 2.67 34.41 10.84
N MET A 116 3.63 33.49 10.97
CA MET A 116 4.45 33.36 12.19
C MET A 116 5.63 34.35 12.22
N PHE A 117 6.17 34.72 11.06
CA PHE A 117 7.45 35.43 10.96
C PHE A 117 7.46 36.66 10.04
N GLY A 118 6.35 36.97 9.36
CA GLY A 118 6.19 38.17 8.55
C GLY A 118 5.32 39.21 9.25
#